data_AF-A0A3M8VE23-F1
#
_entry.id   AF-A0A3M8VE23-F1
#
_cell.length_a   1.000
_cell.length_b   1.000
_cell.length_c   1.000
_cell.angle_alpha   90.00
_cell.angle_beta   90.00
_cell.angle_gamma   90.00
#
_symmetry.space_group_name_H-M   'P 1'
#
loop_
_entity.id
_entity.type
_entity.pdbx_description
1 polymer ?
#
loop_
_entity_poly.entity_id
_entity_poly.type
_entity_poly.pdbx_seq_one_letter_code
_entity_poly.pdbx_strand_id
1 'polypeptide(L)'
;VLRPKVDAAWHLHELTRDMDLSAFVVFSSAAGTLGSAGQGSYAAGNAFLDALVEYRRGLGLPGVSLAWGPWDQSDGMVGELSAADRERMHRSGFPPLPVEQGVALFDAAVGAGEPVVLPVRLDLSAFRSGGDVPPLLRGLVRSRRAAGRAVASGLGENLIGLGEVEQREVLLDLVRGQVASVLGYQGAA
;
A
#
# COMPACT_ATOMS: atom_id res chain seq x y z
N VAL A 1 -2.50 -13.22 -12.00
CA VAL A 1 -1.81 -12.71 -10.79
C VAL A 1 -1.41 -13.84 -9.85
N LEU A 2 -2.35 -14.69 -9.40
CA LEU A 2 -2.07 -15.67 -8.35
C LEU A 2 -1.12 -16.80 -8.77
N ARG A 3 -1.40 -17.54 -9.86
CA ARG A 3 -0.57 -18.68 -10.30
C ARG A 3 0.95 -18.45 -10.29
N PRO A 4 1.50 -17.39 -10.92
CA PRO A 4 2.95 -17.17 -10.93
C PRO A 4 3.54 -16.77 -9.57
N LYS A 5 2.74 -16.34 -8.59
CA LYS A 5 3.21 -16.05 -7.23
C LYS A 5 2.98 -17.24 -6.29
N VAL A 6 1.75 -17.73 -6.24
CA VAL A 6 1.30 -18.78 -5.31
C VAL A 6 1.87 -20.13 -5.71
N ASP A 7 1.51 -20.64 -6.89
CA ASP A 7 1.90 -21.98 -7.32
C ASP A 7 3.42 -22.07 -7.49
N ALA A 8 4.04 -21.04 -8.07
CA ALA A 8 5.50 -21.03 -8.26
C ALA A 8 6.26 -21.02 -6.94
N ALA A 9 5.86 -20.20 -5.96
CA ALA A 9 6.52 -20.17 -4.67
C ALA A 9 6.27 -21.44 -3.86
N TRP A 10 5.08 -22.02 -3.96
CA TRP A 10 4.77 -23.32 -3.35
C TRP A 10 5.66 -24.44 -3.92
N HIS A 11 5.77 -24.52 -5.25
CA HIS A 11 6.67 -25.48 -5.88
C HIS A 11 8.13 -25.23 -5.51
N LEU A 12 8.58 -23.97 -5.45
CA LEU A 12 9.94 -23.65 -5.02
C LEU A 12 10.18 -24.09 -3.57
N HIS A 13 9.20 -23.89 -2.68
CA HIS A 13 9.26 -24.36 -1.30
C HIS A 13 9.44 -25.88 -1.23
N GLU A 14 8.57 -26.63 -1.90
CA GLU A 14 8.60 -28.10 -1.92
C GLU A 14 9.91 -28.64 -2.51
N LEU A 15 10.35 -28.10 -3.65
CA LEU A 15 11.53 -28.57 -4.37
C LEU A 15 12.86 -28.24 -3.66
N THR A 16 12.85 -27.28 -2.74
CA THR A 16 14.05 -26.82 -2.01
C THR A 16 14.01 -27.15 -0.53
N ARG A 17 13.04 -27.95 -0.07
CA ARG A 17 12.85 -28.26 1.35
C ARG A 17 14.04 -28.99 1.98
N ASP A 18 14.68 -29.88 1.23
CA ASP A 18 15.79 -30.72 1.70
C ASP A 18 17.14 -30.24 1.15
N MET A 19 17.17 -29.05 0.54
CA MET A 19 18.40 -28.43 0.05
C MET A 19 19.05 -27.57 1.13
N ASP A 20 20.38 -27.59 1.19
CA ASP A 20 21.17 -26.70 2.05
C ASP A 20 21.24 -25.28 1.47
N LEU A 21 20.09 -24.60 1.46
CA LEU A 21 20.00 -23.22 0.97
C LEU A 21 20.60 -22.25 1.98
N SER A 22 21.46 -21.34 1.51
CA SER A 22 21.89 -20.20 2.32
C SER A 22 20.77 -19.16 2.52
N ALA A 23 19.84 -19.05 1.57
CA ALA A 23 18.69 -18.15 1.64
C ALA A 23 17.53 -18.62 0.76
N PHE A 24 16.31 -18.28 1.17
CA PHE A 24 15.11 -18.36 0.35
C PHE A 24 14.42 -16.99 0.44
N VAL A 25 14.49 -16.20 -0.64
CA VAL A 25 14.01 -14.81 -0.64
C VAL A 25 12.86 -14.67 -1.63
N VAL A 26 11.70 -14.19 -1.17
CA VAL A 26 10.55 -13.90 -2.04
C VAL A 26 10.23 -12.42 -2.06
N PHE A 27 9.90 -11.92 -3.25
CA PHE A 27 9.52 -10.52 -3.46
C PHE A 27 8.00 -10.42 -3.37
N SER A 28 7.56 -9.91 -2.22
CA SER A 28 6.17 -9.58 -1.91
C SER A 28 5.93 -8.09 -2.14
N SER A 29 4.82 -7.56 -1.64
CA SER A 29 4.49 -6.14 -1.72
C SER A 29 3.71 -5.70 -0.49
N ALA A 30 3.96 -4.47 -0.04
CA ALA A 30 3.21 -3.85 1.05
C ALA A 30 1.68 -3.82 0.81
N ALA A 31 1.22 -3.95 -0.44
CA ALA A 31 -0.19 -4.12 -0.78
C ALA A 31 -0.82 -5.38 -0.15
N GLY A 32 -0.05 -6.44 0.13
CA GLY A 32 -0.52 -7.62 0.85
C GLY A 32 -0.80 -7.36 2.34
N THR A 33 -0.05 -6.44 2.95
CA THR A 33 -0.19 -6.08 4.37
C THR A 33 -1.16 -4.93 4.61
N LEU A 34 -1.08 -3.89 3.78
CA LEU A 34 -1.82 -2.64 3.97
C LEU A 34 -3.09 -2.56 3.13
N GLY A 35 -3.22 -3.44 2.14
CA GLY A 35 -4.23 -3.33 1.10
C GLY A 35 -3.87 -2.27 0.06
N SER A 36 -4.48 -2.39 -1.12
CA SER A 36 -4.41 -1.38 -2.17
C SER A 36 -5.67 -1.45 -3.02
N ALA A 37 -6.32 -0.30 -3.23
CA ALA A 37 -7.60 -0.22 -3.93
C ALA A 37 -7.46 -0.73 -5.37
N GLY A 38 -8.36 -1.63 -5.78
CA GLY A 38 -8.31 -2.26 -7.10
C GLY A 38 -7.27 -3.38 -7.26
N GLN A 39 -6.47 -3.68 -6.23
CA GLN A 39 -5.39 -4.67 -6.29
C GLN A 39 -5.67 -5.94 -5.47
N GLY A 40 -6.93 -6.35 -5.31
CA GLY A 40 -7.32 -7.47 -4.45
C GLY A 40 -6.59 -8.80 -4.73
N SER A 41 -6.55 -9.24 -6.00
CA SER A 41 -5.82 -10.47 -6.36
C SER A 41 -4.30 -10.34 -6.21
N TYR A 42 -3.76 -9.13 -6.31
CA TYR A 42 -2.35 -8.86 -6.10
C TYR A 42 -2.00 -8.87 -4.60
N ALA A 43 -2.81 -8.22 -3.77
CA ALA A 43 -2.71 -8.26 -2.32
C ALA A 43 -2.78 -9.71 -1.81
N ALA A 44 -3.75 -10.50 -2.27
CA ALA A 44 -3.89 -11.91 -1.88
C ALA A 44 -2.66 -12.76 -2.24
N GLY A 45 -2.11 -12.59 -3.44
CA GLY A 45 -0.91 -13.32 -3.86
C GLY A 45 0.33 -12.95 -3.06
N ASN A 46 0.47 -11.69 -2.64
CA ASN A 46 1.58 -11.23 -1.81
C ASN A 46 1.42 -11.67 -0.35
N ALA A 47 0.21 -11.60 0.21
CA ALA A 47 -0.08 -12.13 1.54
C ALA A 47 0.17 -13.64 1.65
N PHE A 48 -0.08 -14.40 0.57
CA PHE A 48 0.31 -15.81 0.50
C PHE A 48 1.84 -16.00 0.59
N LEU A 49 2.64 -15.18 -0.10
CA LEU A 49 4.10 -15.26 -0.03
C LEU A 49 4.61 -15.00 1.39
N ASP A 50 4.03 -14.00 2.06
CA ASP A 50 4.35 -13.65 3.44
C ASP A 50 4.06 -14.85 4.37
N ALA A 51 2.86 -15.42 4.28
CA ALA A 51 2.46 -16.59 5.07
C ALA A 51 3.29 -17.86 4.75
N LEU A 52 3.66 -18.07 3.48
CA LEU A 52 4.51 -19.20 3.08
C LEU A 52 5.88 -19.11 3.73
N VAL A 53 6.46 -17.92 3.83
CA VAL A 53 7.75 -17.74 4.49
C VAL A 53 7.66 -17.94 6.00
N GLU A 54 6.61 -17.42 6.65
CA GLU A 54 6.37 -17.71 8.07
C GLU A 54 6.22 -19.21 8.32
N TYR A 55 5.44 -19.91 7.49
CA TYR A 55 5.30 -21.36 7.53
C TYR A 55 6.66 -22.07 7.35
N ARG A 56 7.42 -21.70 6.31
CA ARG A 56 8.74 -22.28 6.03
C ARG A 56 9.71 -22.08 7.19
N ARG A 57 9.74 -20.89 7.79
CA ARG A 57 10.52 -20.59 9.00
C ARG A 57 10.09 -21.42 10.20
N GLY A 58 8.78 -21.67 10.35
CA GLY A 58 8.24 -22.56 11.38
C GLY A 58 8.73 -24.02 11.27
N LEU A 59 9.16 -24.44 10.07
CA LEU A 59 9.80 -25.72 9.82
C LEU A 59 11.33 -25.70 10.05
N GLY A 60 11.89 -24.58 10.52
CA GLY A 60 13.34 -24.41 10.69
C GLY A 60 14.10 -24.18 9.37
N LEU A 61 13.39 -23.95 8.26
CA LEU A 61 14.00 -23.71 6.96
C LEU A 61 14.24 -22.20 6.74
N PRO A 62 15.29 -21.81 6.00
CA PRO A 62 15.55 -20.41 5.69
C PRO A 62 14.42 -19.83 4.86
N GLY A 63 14.12 -18.54 5.08
CA GLY A 63 13.03 -17.83 4.41
C GLY A 63 12.93 -16.38 4.84
N VAL A 64 12.82 -15.46 3.87
CA VAL A 64 12.44 -14.07 4.10
C VAL A 64 11.51 -13.57 2.98
N SER A 65 10.39 -12.95 3.35
CA SER A 65 9.49 -12.25 2.46
C SER A 65 9.73 -10.75 2.56
N LEU A 66 10.00 -10.13 1.41
CA LEU A 66 10.25 -8.69 1.31
C LEU A 66 9.01 -8.01 0.73
N ALA A 67 8.18 -7.45 1.60
CA ALA A 67 6.96 -6.74 1.23
C ALA A 67 7.29 -5.29 0.80
N TRP A 68 7.79 -5.16 -0.42
CA TRP A 68 8.29 -3.91 -0.98
C TRP A 68 7.21 -2.83 -1.14
N GLY A 69 7.64 -1.58 -0.91
CA GLY A 69 6.97 -0.39 -1.42
C GLY A 69 7.26 -0.18 -2.92
N PRO A 70 6.73 0.90 -3.52
CA PRO A 70 7.03 1.22 -4.92
C PRO A 70 8.52 1.52 -5.10
N TRP A 71 9.08 1.11 -6.23
CA TRP A 71 10.44 1.43 -6.65
C TRP A 71 10.42 2.56 -7.67
N ASP A 72 11.39 3.45 -7.59
CA ASP A 72 11.62 4.53 -8.55
C ASP A 72 12.35 3.94 -9.76
N GLN A 73 11.58 3.48 -10.75
CA GLN A 73 12.10 2.95 -12.00
C GLN A 73 11.31 3.51 -13.19
N SER A 74 12.04 3.82 -14.26
CA SER A 74 11.46 4.20 -15.55
C SER A 74 10.81 3.03 -16.30
N ASP A 75 11.18 1.78 -15.96
CA ASP A 75 10.68 0.54 -16.56
C ASP A 75 10.05 -0.39 -15.50
N GLY A 76 9.22 -1.35 -15.93
CA GLY A 76 8.51 -2.29 -15.04
C GLY A 76 7.13 -1.78 -14.58
N MET A 77 6.58 -2.36 -13.51
CA MET A 77 5.18 -2.14 -13.06
C MET A 77 4.84 -0.67 -12.70
N VAL A 78 5.85 0.17 -12.48
CA VAL A 78 5.73 1.61 -12.15
C VAL A 78 6.04 2.48 -13.37
N GLY A 79 6.72 1.94 -14.40
CA GLY A 79 7.15 2.67 -15.59
C GLY A 79 5.99 3.15 -16.47
N GLU A 80 4.91 2.37 -16.58
CA GLU A 80 3.72 2.69 -17.37
C GLU A 80 2.72 3.63 -16.67
N LEU A 81 3.00 4.06 -15.44
CA LEU A 81 2.08 4.92 -14.70
C LEU A 81 2.00 6.32 -15.30
N SER A 82 0.76 6.80 -15.48
CA SER A 82 0.51 8.18 -15.90
C SER A 82 1.04 9.16 -14.85
N ALA A 83 1.24 10.43 -15.22
CA ALA A 83 1.62 11.48 -14.28
C ALA A 83 0.63 11.59 -13.10
N ALA A 84 -0.66 11.36 -13.36
CA ALA A 84 -1.71 11.35 -12.33
C ALA A 84 -1.56 10.16 -11.36
N ASP A 85 -1.19 8.98 -11.85
CA ASP A 85 -0.97 7.80 -11.02
C ASP A 85 0.28 7.94 -10.15
N ARG A 86 1.35 8.57 -10.68
CA ARG A 86 2.55 8.90 -9.90
C ARG A 86 2.22 9.88 -8.78
N GLU A 87 1.48 10.94 -9.07
CA GLU A 87 1.06 11.92 -8.06
C GLU A 87 0.14 11.29 -7.00
N ARG A 88 -0.75 10.38 -7.40
CA ARG A 88 -1.58 9.62 -6.46
C ARG A 88 -0.75 8.73 -5.55
N MET A 89 0.29 8.09 -6.09
CA MET A 89 1.21 7.26 -5.33
C MET A 89 2.07 8.08 -4.36
N HIS A 90 2.53 9.27 -4.74
CA HIS A 90 3.20 10.19 -3.81
C HIS A 90 2.28 10.59 -2.64
N ARG A 91 1.01 10.90 -2.92
CA ARG A 91 0.01 11.20 -1.88
C ARG A 91 -0.41 10.00 -1.03
N SER A 92 -0.09 8.77 -1.44
CA SER A 92 -0.39 7.56 -0.68
C SER A 92 0.46 7.40 0.58
N GLY A 93 1.49 8.23 0.76
CA GLY A 93 2.44 8.15 1.88
C GLY A 93 3.55 7.11 1.70
N PHE A 94 3.57 6.44 0.54
CA PHE A 94 4.62 5.51 0.11
C PHE A 94 5.37 6.07 -1.11
N PRO A 95 6.28 7.05 -0.93
CA PRO A 95 7.06 7.55 -2.05
C PRO A 95 7.94 6.44 -2.65
N PRO A 96 8.20 6.47 -3.98
CA PRO A 96 9.09 5.51 -4.63
C PRO A 96 10.47 5.43 -3.98
N LEU A 97 11.01 4.21 -3.93
CA LEU A 97 12.35 3.85 -3.46
C LEU A 97 13.37 4.03 -4.59
N PRO A 98 14.37 4.93 -4.46
CA PRO A 98 15.53 4.95 -5.35
C PRO A 98 16.22 3.59 -5.34
N VAL A 99 16.74 3.16 -6.49
CA VAL A 99 17.35 1.83 -6.66
C VAL A 99 18.46 1.57 -5.65
N GLU A 100 19.32 2.56 -5.39
CA GLU A 100 20.43 2.44 -4.44
C GLU A 100 19.92 2.21 -3.01
N GLN A 101 18.81 2.85 -2.63
CA GLN A 101 18.16 2.63 -1.33
C GLN A 101 17.46 1.27 -1.29
N GLY A 102 16.83 0.85 -2.39
CA GLY A 102 16.18 -0.45 -2.51
C GLY A 102 17.17 -1.61 -2.33
N VAL A 103 18.34 -1.53 -2.97
CA VAL A 103 19.40 -2.53 -2.83
C VAL A 103 19.96 -2.53 -1.40
N ALA A 104 20.24 -1.36 -0.81
CA ALA A 104 20.71 -1.29 0.57
C ALA A 104 19.69 -1.86 1.58
N LEU A 105 18.38 -1.64 1.33
CA LEU A 105 17.31 -2.22 2.13
C LEU A 105 17.18 -3.74 1.94
N PHE A 106 17.50 -4.27 0.76
CA PHE A 106 17.52 -5.71 0.53
C PHE A 106 18.55 -6.37 1.45
N ASP A 107 19.78 -5.88 1.47
CA ASP A 107 20.85 -6.41 2.32
C ASP A 107 20.48 -6.32 3.80
N ALA A 108 19.94 -5.17 4.22
CA ALA A 108 19.49 -4.97 5.60
C ALA A 108 18.33 -5.92 5.99
N ALA A 109 17.35 -6.11 5.10
CA ALA A 109 16.18 -6.94 5.37
C ALA A 109 16.51 -8.44 5.42
N VAL A 110 17.38 -8.92 4.52
CA VAL A 110 17.86 -10.32 4.55
C VAL A 110 18.64 -10.60 5.84
N GLY A 111 19.38 -9.61 6.36
CA GLY A 111 20.12 -9.71 7.63
C GLY A 111 19.29 -9.49 8.90
N ALA A 112 18.02 -9.08 8.81
CA ALA A 112 17.22 -8.67 9.96
C ALA A 112 16.78 -9.83 10.87
N GLY A 113 16.81 -11.07 10.37
CA GLY A 113 16.39 -12.26 11.11
C GLY A 113 14.87 -12.44 11.24
N GLU A 114 14.08 -11.55 10.64
CA GLU A 114 12.62 -11.61 10.60
C GLU A 114 12.11 -12.34 9.35
N PRO A 115 11.00 -13.11 9.44
CA PRO A 115 10.45 -13.85 8.31
C PRO A 115 9.81 -12.93 7.28
N VAL A 116 9.20 -11.82 7.71
CA VAL A 116 8.49 -10.87 6.85
C VAL A 116 8.96 -9.48 7.20
N VAL A 117 9.50 -8.77 6.21
CA VAL A 117 10.02 -7.41 6.37
C VAL A 117 9.38 -6.51 5.33
N LEU A 118 9.01 -5.30 5.73
CA LEU A 118 8.46 -4.27 4.83
C LEU A 118 9.55 -3.22 4.53
N PRO A 119 10.41 -3.43 3.52
CA PRO A 119 11.33 -2.40 3.05
C PRO A 119 10.54 -1.35 2.26
N VAL A 120 10.13 -0.29 2.97
CA VAL A 120 9.30 0.79 2.45
C VAL A 120 9.87 2.15 2.83
N ARG A 121 9.68 3.15 1.97
CA ARG A 121 9.74 4.55 2.41
C ARG A 121 8.36 4.96 2.90
N LEU A 122 8.34 5.61 4.06
CA LEU A 122 7.12 6.14 4.66
C LEU A 122 7.23 7.66 4.80
N ASP A 123 6.34 8.38 4.12
CA ASP A 123 6.10 9.78 4.40
C ASP A 123 5.01 9.92 5.45
N LEU A 124 5.42 9.91 6.71
CA LEU A 124 4.51 10.11 7.85
C LEU A 124 3.83 11.48 7.85
N SER A 125 4.37 12.47 7.12
CA SER A 125 3.75 13.79 7.02
C SER A 125 2.54 13.78 6.09
N ALA A 126 2.61 13.03 4.98
CA ALA A 126 1.48 12.81 4.08
C ALA A 126 0.29 12.15 4.79
N PHE A 127 0.54 11.16 5.66
CA PHE A 127 -0.52 10.55 6.48
C PHE A 127 -1.14 11.52 7.50
N ARG A 128 -0.38 12.50 8.01
CA ARG A 128 -0.91 13.50 8.95
C ARG A 128 -1.80 14.53 8.26
N SER A 129 -1.43 14.97 7.06
CA SER A 129 -2.19 15.98 6.31
C SER A 129 -3.44 15.41 5.65
N GLY A 130 -3.45 14.12 5.29
CA GLY A 130 -4.58 13.43 4.66
C GLY A 130 -5.78 13.15 5.58
N GLY A 131 -5.66 13.36 6.90
CA GLY A 131 -6.75 13.25 7.87
C GLY A 131 -7.16 11.82 8.27
N ASP A 132 -7.01 10.84 7.38
CA ASP A 132 -7.28 9.43 7.65
C ASP A 132 -5.98 8.61 7.66
N VAL A 133 -5.55 8.17 8.85
CA VAL A 133 -4.36 7.35 9.05
C VAL A 133 -4.79 5.88 9.12
N PRO A 134 -4.27 5.00 8.22
CA PRO A 134 -4.55 3.58 8.25
C PRO A 134 -4.31 2.99 9.65
N PRO A 135 -5.18 2.12 10.19
CA PRO A 135 -5.06 1.60 11.55
C PRO A 135 -3.67 1.05 11.89
N LEU A 136 -3.04 0.35 10.94
CA LEU A 136 -1.70 -0.22 11.08
C LEU A 136 -0.58 0.83 11.26
N LEU A 137 -0.80 2.07 10.80
CA LEU A 137 0.20 3.14 10.85
C LEU A 137 -0.01 4.13 12.00
N ARG A 138 -1.10 4.00 12.77
CA ARG A 138 -1.42 4.93 13.88
C ARG A 138 -0.35 4.95 14.98
N GLY A 139 0.35 3.83 15.19
CA GLY A 139 1.48 3.78 16.13
C GLY A 139 2.71 4.56 15.65
N LEU A 140 2.85 4.78 14.34
CA LEU A 140 3.97 5.51 13.73
C LEU A 140 3.64 7.00 13.54
N VAL A 141 2.38 7.32 13.28
CA VAL A 141 1.91 8.69 13.11
C VAL A 141 1.55 9.29 14.47
N ARG A 142 2.48 10.04 15.07
CA ARG A 142 2.19 10.84 16.27
C ARG A 142 1.23 11.97 15.93
N SER A 143 -0.06 11.79 16.18
CA SER A 143 -1.02 12.89 16.16
C SER A 143 -0.82 13.74 17.41
N ARG A 144 -0.36 15.00 17.27
CA ARG A 144 -0.70 15.99 18.30
C ARG A 144 -2.22 16.07 18.30
N ARG A 145 -2.83 15.81 19.45
CA ARG A 145 -4.28 15.87 19.65
C ARG A 145 -4.71 17.33 19.43
N ALA A 146 -4.91 17.73 18.18
CA ALA A 146 -5.67 18.93 17.86
C ALA A 146 -7.10 18.60 18.29
N ALA A 147 -7.61 19.33 19.28
CA ALA A 147 -8.99 19.24 19.71
C ALA A 147 -9.89 19.25 18.46
N GLY A 148 -10.55 18.11 18.22
CA GLY A 148 -11.35 17.90 17.03
C GLY A 148 -12.49 18.90 16.99
N ARG A 149 -12.44 19.81 16.03
CA ARG A 149 -13.63 20.43 15.48
C ARG A 149 -14.01 19.57 14.28
N ALA A 150 -15.16 18.92 14.40
CA ALA A 150 -15.68 17.93 13.48
C ALA A 150 -15.70 18.42 12.03
N VAL A 151 -15.02 17.71 11.14
CA VAL A 151 -15.16 17.88 9.67
C VAL A 151 -16.32 17.01 9.14
N ALA A 152 -16.95 16.20 10.00
CA ALA A 152 -18.12 15.40 9.66
C ALA A 152 -19.46 16.12 9.86
N SER A 153 -19.51 17.36 10.40
CA SER A 153 -20.78 18.05 10.65
C SER A 153 -21.35 18.78 9.44
N GLY A 154 -20.53 19.13 8.44
CA GLY A 154 -20.94 20.10 7.41
C GLY A 154 -21.99 19.63 6.42
N LEU A 155 -21.95 18.37 5.94
CA LEU A 155 -22.88 17.95 4.87
C LEU A 155 -24.31 17.81 5.37
N GLY A 156 -24.50 17.21 6.55
CA GLY A 156 -25.82 17.11 7.18
C GLY A 156 -26.40 18.48 7.49
N GLU A 157 -25.59 19.39 8.03
CA GLU A 157 -25.97 20.79 8.30
C GLU A 157 -26.30 21.57 7.02
N ASN A 158 -25.56 21.35 5.91
CA ASN A 158 -25.81 22.01 4.63
C ASN A 158 -27.07 21.51 3.90
N LEU A 159 -27.55 20.31 4.22
CA LEU A 159 -28.77 19.75 3.64
C LEU A 159 -30.02 20.06 4.46
N ILE A 160 -29.85 20.42 5.75
CA ILE A 160 -30.95 20.83 6.62
C ILE A 160 -31.54 22.15 6.10
N GLY A 161 -32.84 22.13 5.77
CA GLY A 161 -33.58 23.30 5.30
C GLY A 161 -33.67 23.44 3.77
N LEU A 162 -32.98 22.59 3.01
CA LEU A 162 -33.10 22.55 1.54
C LEU A 162 -34.25 21.64 1.10
N GLY A 163 -34.88 21.99 -0.03
CA GLY A 163 -35.83 21.11 -0.72
C GLY A 163 -35.13 19.90 -1.37
N GLU A 164 -35.87 18.82 -1.64
CA GLU A 164 -35.31 17.57 -2.19
C GLU A 164 -34.52 17.76 -3.50
N VAL A 165 -34.95 18.70 -4.34
CA VAL A 165 -34.26 19.05 -5.60
C VAL A 165 -32.91 19.72 -5.33
N GLU A 166 -32.86 20.68 -4.40
CA GLU A 166 -31.63 21.40 -4.03
C GLU A 166 -30.65 20.48 -3.30
N GLN A 167 -31.17 19.59 -2.43
CA GLN A 167 -30.35 18.55 -1.81
C GLN A 167 -29.69 17.65 -2.86
N ARG A 168 -30.44 17.27 -3.90
CA ARG A 168 -29.92 16.46 -4.99
C ARG A 168 -28.84 17.19 -5.79
N GLU A 169 -28.99 18.48 -6.06
CA GLU A 169 -27.97 19.28 -6.76
C GLU A 169 -26.67 19.39 -5.94
N VAL A 170 -26.78 19.70 -4.64
CA VAL A 170 -25.63 19.77 -3.73
C VAL A 170 -24.89 18.44 -3.65
N LEU A 171 -25.63 17.32 -3.54
CA LEU A 171 -25.03 15.98 -3.52
C LEU A 171 -24.38 15.63 -4.87
N LEU A 172 -25.02 16.01 -5.98
CA LEU A 172 -24.50 15.74 -7.32
C LEU A 172 -23.18 16.48 -7.56
N ASP A 173 -23.08 17.73 -7.15
CA ASP A 173 -21.87 18.54 -7.28
C ASP A 173 -20.76 18.05 -6.35
N LEU A 174 -21.11 17.63 -5.13
CA LEU A 174 -20.16 16.97 -4.23
C LEU A 174 -19.57 15.71 -4.87
N VAL A 175 -20.43 14.82 -5.38
CA VAL A 175 -19.98 13.56 -6.02
C VAL A 175 -19.16 13.85 -7.26
N ARG A 176 -19.57 14.79 -8.12
CA ARG A 176 -18.80 15.21 -9.29
C ARG A 176 -17.44 15.78 -8.93
N GLY A 177 -17.37 16.62 -7.89
CA GLY A 177 -16.11 17.15 -7.37
C GLY A 177 -15.17 16.06 -6.85
N GLN A 178 -15.70 15.09 -6.10
CA GLN A 178 -14.91 13.95 -5.63
C GLN A 178 -14.47 13.05 -6.78
N VAL A 179 -15.34 12.77 -7.74
CA VAL A 179 -15.01 12.00 -8.95
C VAL A 179 -13.94 12.71 -9.78
N ALA A 180 -14.07 14.02 -10.00
CA ALA A 180 -13.07 14.82 -10.69
C ALA A 180 -11.71 14.78 -9.97
N SER A 181 -11.70 14.87 -8.64
CA SER A 181 -10.49 14.77 -7.82
C SER A 181 -9.83 13.39 -7.92
N VAL A 182 -10.61 12.31 -7.91
CA VAL A 182 -10.11 10.94 -8.06
C VAL A 182 -9.59 10.68 -9.49
N LEU A 183 -10.25 11.25 -10.50
CA LEU A 183 -9.89 11.08 -11.91
C LEU A 183 -8.85 12.11 -12.42
N GLY A 184 -8.45 13.09 -11.61
CA GLY A 184 -7.42 14.08 -11.97
C GLY A 184 -7.90 15.20 -12.90
N TYR A 185 -9.21 15.43 -13.02
CA TYR A 185 -9.74 16.60 -13.72
C TYR A 185 -9.67 17.82 -12.79
N GLN A 186 -9.00 18.91 -13.20
CA GLN A 186 -9.17 20.20 -12.53
C GLN A 186 -10.62 20.65 -12.78
N GLY A 187 -11.39 20.74 -11.70
CA GLY A 187 -12.81 21.09 -11.78
C GLY A 187 -13.02 22.37 -12.57
N ALA A 188 -13.82 22.28 -13.64
CA ALA A 188 -14.35 23.46 -14.30
C ALA A 188 -15.30 24.16 -13.32
N ALA A 189 -15.00 25.43 -13.03
CA ALA A 189 -15.99 26.41 -12.64
C ALA A 189 -16.58 27.04 -13.91
#